data_AF-A0A2D9MXW3-F1
#
_entry.id   AF-A0A2D9MXW3-F1
#
_cell.length_a   1.000
_cell.length_b   1.000
_cell.length_c   1.000
_cell.angle_alpha   90.00
_cell.angle_beta   90.00
_cell.angle_gamma   90.00
#
_symmetry.space_group_name_H-M   'P 1'
#
loop_
_entity.id
_entity.type
_entity.pdbx_description
1 polymer ?
#
loop_
_entity_poly.entity_id
_entity_poly.type
_entity_poly.pdbx_seq_one_letter_code
_entity_poly.pdbx_strand_id
1 'polypeptide(L)'
;MSGAFDSSSLEPLRAKLVGHPVFHSVTTLPRLRVFMEHHVYPVWDFMSLLKSLQQTFAPHGSPWLPDGDGDIRRFVNEIVTEEESDQALPGSEAEYISHFDMYRQSMSEIGADLGGINDFINCV
;
A
#
# COMPACT_ATOMS: atom_id res chain seq x y z
N MET A 1 25.86 -17.13 -5.57
CA MET A 1 24.85 -18.12 -5.16
C MET A 1 23.92 -17.42 -4.20
N SER A 2 22.74 -16.99 -4.69
CA SER A 2 21.73 -16.39 -3.81
C SER A 2 21.20 -17.50 -2.92
N GLY A 3 21.44 -17.40 -1.61
CA GLY A 3 20.75 -18.25 -0.65
C GLY A 3 19.28 -17.86 -0.70
N ALA A 4 18.43 -18.79 -1.12
CA ALA A 4 16.99 -18.57 -1.10
C ALA A 4 16.59 -18.09 0.30
N PHE A 5 15.80 -17.02 0.37
CA PHE A 5 15.30 -16.48 1.64
C PHE A 5 14.50 -17.56 2.37
N ASP A 6 15.03 -18.07 3.48
CA ASP A 6 14.33 -19.05 4.32
C ASP A 6 13.28 -18.34 5.18
N SER A 7 12.04 -18.37 4.68
CA SER A 7 10.90 -17.78 5.38
C SER A 7 10.21 -18.72 6.38
N SER A 8 10.73 -19.93 6.61
CA SER A 8 10.11 -20.93 7.48
C SER A 8 9.88 -20.43 8.91
N SER A 9 10.78 -19.57 9.41
CA SER A 9 10.64 -18.91 10.72
C SER A 9 9.41 -18.00 10.84
N LEU A 10 8.85 -17.56 9.71
CA LEU A 10 7.65 -16.71 9.66
C LEU A 10 6.35 -17.51 9.66
N GLU A 11 6.39 -18.83 9.43
CA GLU A 11 5.18 -19.65 9.31
C GLU A 11 4.24 -19.57 10.54
N PRO A 12 4.74 -19.60 11.80
CA PRO A 12 3.88 -19.41 12.96
C PRO A 12 3.22 -18.02 13.00
N LEU A 13 3.88 -16.99 12.47
CA LEU A 13 3.35 -15.63 12.40
C LEU A 13 2.31 -15.49 11.27
N ARG A 14 2.56 -16.10 10.11
CA ARG A 14 1.58 -16.16 9.01
C ARG A 14 0.31 -16.87 9.44
N ALA A 15 0.43 -18.00 10.14
CA ALA A 15 -0.72 -18.72 10.67
C ALA A 15 -1.56 -17.88 11.63
N LYS A 16 -0.90 -17.10 12.51
CA LYS A 16 -1.59 -16.16 13.42
C LYS A 16 -2.27 -15.03 12.67
N LEU A 17 -1.63 -14.47 11.65
CA LEU A 17 -2.19 -13.40 10.82
C LEU A 17 -3.43 -13.89 10.08
N VAL A 18 -3.33 -15.01 9.35
CA VAL A 18 -4.45 -15.58 8.59
C VAL A 18 -5.61 -16.00 9.51
N GLY A 19 -5.29 -16.54 10.68
CA GLY A 19 -6.30 -16.91 11.70
C GLY A 19 -6.85 -15.73 12.50
N HIS A 20 -6.46 -14.49 12.20
CA HIS A 20 -6.84 -13.35 13.04
C HIS A 20 -8.36 -13.12 13.00
N PRO A 21 -9.03 -12.93 14.16
CA PRO A 21 -10.49 -12.78 14.23
C PRO A 21 -11.04 -11.61 13.41
N VAL A 22 -10.21 -10.58 13.13
CA VAL A 22 -10.64 -9.40 12.35
C VAL A 22 -11.21 -9.79 10.99
N PHE A 23 -10.58 -10.72 10.28
CA PHE A 23 -11.02 -11.13 8.94
C PHE A 23 -12.38 -11.85 8.97
N HIS A 24 -12.63 -12.63 10.02
CA HIS A 24 -13.93 -13.29 10.26
C HIS A 24 -15.00 -12.34 10.77
N SER A 25 -14.59 -11.14 11.20
CA SER A 25 -15.47 -10.13 11.75
C SER A 25 -16.09 -9.23 10.67
N VAL A 26 -15.51 -9.15 9.48
CA VAL A 26 -16.00 -8.27 8.40
C VAL A 26 -17.08 -8.99 7.58
N THR A 27 -18.29 -9.09 8.13
CA THR A 27 -19.39 -9.86 7.53
C THR A 27 -20.58 -9.03 7.08
N THR A 28 -20.60 -7.74 7.41
CA THR A 28 -21.69 -6.83 7.05
C THR A 28 -21.12 -5.49 6.58
N LEU A 29 -21.90 -4.75 5.79
CA LEU A 29 -21.49 -3.45 5.27
C LEU A 29 -21.09 -2.46 6.39
N PRO A 30 -21.84 -2.31 7.51
CA PRO A 30 -21.40 -1.45 8.62
C PRO A 30 -20.05 -1.86 9.23
N ARG A 31 -19.76 -3.17 9.29
CA ARG A 31 -18.50 -3.68 9.84
C ARG A 31 -17.34 -3.47 8.88
N LEU A 32 -17.60 -3.57 7.58
CA LEU A 32 -16.63 -3.23 6.53
C LEU A 32 -16.25 -1.76 6.58
N ARG A 33 -17.22 -0.84 6.76
CA ARG A 33 -16.94 0.59 6.90
C ARG A 33 -15.96 0.87 8.04
N VAL A 34 -16.26 0.35 9.24
CA VAL A 34 -15.39 0.49 10.41
C VAL A 34 -14.00 -0.11 10.15
N PHE A 35 -13.93 -1.26 9.50
CA PHE A 35 -12.65 -1.85 9.10
C PHE A 35 -11.87 -0.90 8.18
N MET A 36 -12.51 -0.35 7.15
CA MET A 36 -11.85 0.52 6.18
C MET A 36 -11.41 1.85 6.78
N GLU A 37 -12.22 2.44 7.66
CA GLU A 37 -11.91 3.65 8.44
C GLU A 37 -10.64 3.50 9.30
N HIS A 38 -10.26 2.27 9.68
CA HIS A 38 -9.02 2.01 10.41
C HIS A 38 -7.89 1.49 9.51
N HIS A 39 -8.22 0.71 8.48
CA HIS A 39 -7.25 0.09 7.58
C HIS A 39 -6.66 1.09 6.58
N VAL A 40 -7.32 2.22 6.34
CA VAL A 40 -6.80 3.29 5.46
C VAL A 40 -5.45 3.86 5.95
N TYR A 41 -5.16 3.84 7.26
CA TYR A 41 -3.90 4.32 7.80
C TYR A 41 -2.72 3.40 7.44
N PRO A 42 -2.79 2.07 7.62
CA PRO A 42 -1.79 1.15 7.04
C PRO A 42 -1.61 1.26 5.52
N VAL A 43 -2.69 1.50 4.77
CA VAL A 43 -2.61 1.71 3.31
C VAL A 43 -1.76 2.95 3.00
N TRP A 44 -1.98 4.04 3.72
CA TRP A 44 -1.17 5.25 3.60
C TRP A 44 0.28 5.01 4.09
N ASP A 45 0.47 4.38 5.24
CA ASP A 45 1.79 4.17 5.86
C ASP A 45 2.68 3.24 5.04
N PHE A 46 2.10 2.35 4.24
CA PHE A 46 2.84 1.54 3.29
C PHE A 46 3.66 2.41 2.31
N MET A 47 3.12 3.56 1.90
CA MET A 47 3.85 4.50 1.05
C MET A 47 5.10 5.04 1.76
N SER A 48 5.06 5.26 3.07
CA SER A 48 6.24 5.68 3.84
C SER A 48 7.35 4.64 3.79
N LEU A 49 7.00 3.35 3.95
CA LEU A 49 7.95 2.24 3.81
C LEU A 49 8.51 2.15 2.39
N LEU A 50 7.64 2.21 1.38
CA LEU A 50 8.03 2.13 -0.02
C LEU A 50 8.96 3.28 -0.42
N LYS A 51 8.68 4.51 0.03
CA LYS A 51 9.54 5.67 -0.23
C LYS A 51 10.90 5.55 0.44
N SER A 52 10.97 4.96 1.63
CA SER A 52 12.25 4.66 2.28
C SER A 52 13.09 3.65 1.47
N LEU A 53 12.44 2.61 0.95
CA LEU A 53 13.09 1.64 0.06
C LEU A 53 13.51 2.28 -1.26
N GLN A 54 12.66 3.10 -1.87
CA GLN A 54 12.97 3.84 -3.10
C GLN A 54 14.17 4.76 -2.88
N GLN A 55 14.22 5.51 -1.78
CA GLN A 55 15.37 6.37 -1.47
C GLN A 55 16.69 5.58 -1.38
N THR A 56 16.64 4.34 -0.88
CA THR A 56 17.84 3.51 -0.69
C THR A 56 18.28 2.80 -1.98
N PHE A 57 17.35 2.23 -2.74
CA PHE A 57 17.66 1.34 -3.85
C PHE A 57 17.40 1.94 -5.24
N ALA A 58 16.49 2.92 -5.33
CA ALA A 58 16.06 3.57 -6.57
C ALA A 58 15.88 5.11 -6.39
N PRO A 59 16.91 5.84 -5.93
CA PRO A 59 16.76 7.23 -5.52
C PRO A 59 16.30 8.13 -6.68
N HIS A 60 15.34 9.01 -6.40
CA HIS A 60 14.70 9.91 -7.37
C HIS A 60 15.42 11.27 -7.52
N GLY A 61 16.67 11.38 -7.08
CA GLY A 61 17.43 12.63 -7.01
C GLY A 61 18.15 13.05 -8.31
N SER A 62 18.67 14.29 -8.31
CA SER A 62 19.46 14.85 -9.41
C SER A 62 20.83 15.36 -8.91
N PRO A 63 21.94 15.19 -9.67
CA PRO A 63 22.01 14.49 -10.95
C PRO A 63 21.81 12.98 -10.80
N TRP A 64 21.24 12.35 -11.82
CA TRP A 64 21.15 10.90 -11.87
C TRP A 64 22.54 10.29 -12.06
N LEU A 65 22.88 9.31 -11.22
CA LEU A 65 24.11 8.55 -11.28
C LEU A 65 23.78 7.05 -11.27
N PRO A 66 24.47 6.23 -12.08
CA PRO A 66 24.32 4.78 -12.01
C PRO A 66 24.99 4.27 -10.72
N ASP A 67 24.26 3.49 -9.92
CA ASP A 67 24.75 2.90 -8.67
C ASP A 67 24.06 1.55 -8.39
N GLY A 68 24.61 0.70 -7.53
CA GLY A 68 23.94 -0.49 -6.99
C GLY A 68 23.44 -1.56 -8.00
N ASP A 69 22.50 -2.39 -7.53
CA ASP A 69 21.92 -3.53 -8.27
C ASP A 69 20.71 -3.10 -9.12
N GLY A 70 20.78 -3.40 -10.43
CA GLY A 70 19.73 -3.05 -11.39
C GLY A 70 18.42 -3.82 -11.20
N ASP A 71 18.48 -5.07 -10.74
CA ASP A 71 17.30 -5.91 -10.54
C ASP A 71 16.49 -5.43 -9.34
N ILE A 72 17.18 -5.09 -8.24
CA ILE A 72 16.55 -4.50 -7.05
C ILE A 72 15.92 -3.14 -7.38
N ARG A 73 16.63 -2.31 -8.15
CA ARG A 73 16.11 -1.01 -8.58
C ARG A 73 14.85 -1.14 -9.42
N ARG A 74 14.85 -2.06 -10.40
CA ARG A 74 13.69 -2.32 -11.24
C ARG A 74 12.51 -2.76 -10.38
N PHE A 75 12.73 -3.73 -9.49
CA PHE A 75 11.72 -4.24 -8.57
C PHE A 75 11.08 -3.13 -7.73
N VAL A 76 11.89 -2.27 -7.10
CA VAL A 76 11.36 -1.16 -6.29
C VAL A 76 10.58 -0.15 -7.14
N ASN A 77 11.07 0.21 -8.32
CA ASN A 77 10.36 1.15 -9.21
C ASN A 77 9.06 0.58 -9.78
N GLU A 78 8.97 -0.74 -9.99
CA GLU A 78 7.72 -1.39 -10.40
C GLU A 78 6.68 -1.28 -9.29
N ILE A 79 7.03 -1.59 -8.05
CA ILE A 79 6.12 -1.40 -6.90
C ILE A 79 5.68 0.07 -6.79
N VAL A 80 6.60 1.04 -6.96
CA VAL A 80 6.23 2.46 -6.96
C VAL A 80 5.21 2.79 -8.05
N THR A 81 5.38 2.21 -9.25
CA THR A 81 4.46 2.44 -10.36
C THR A 81 3.07 1.90 -10.05
N GLU A 82 2.99 0.69 -9.49
CA GLU A 82 1.75 0.02 -9.09
C GLU A 82 1.04 0.71 -7.91
N GLU A 83 1.78 1.41 -7.04
CA GLU A 83 1.19 2.01 -5.83
C GLU A 83 0.84 3.50 -5.99
N GLU A 84 1.62 4.25 -6.79
CA GLU A 84 1.38 5.68 -7.01
C GLU A 84 0.56 6.00 -8.25
N SER A 85 0.57 5.12 -9.25
CA SER A 85 0.08 5.43 -10.59
C SER A 85 -0.38 4.18 -11.35
N ASP A 86 -1.13 3.31 -10.68
CA ASP A 86 -1.74 2.15 -11.34
C ASP A 86 -2.81 2.58 -12.33
N GLN A 87 -3.20 1.67 -13.21
CA GLN A 87 -4.33 1.89 -14.11
C GLN A 87 -5.64 2.00 -13.31
N ALA A 88 -6.34 3.10 -13.51
CA ALA A 88 -7.66 3.28 -12.94
C ALA A 88 -8.70 2.37 -13.64
N LEU A 89 -9.84 2.17 -12.98
CA LEU A 89 -10.94 1.41 -13.58
C LEU A 89 -11.47 2.11 -14.84
N PRO A 90 -11.92 1.37 -15.87
CA PRO A 90 -12.52 1.96 -17.06
C PRO A 90 -13.68 2.91 -16.71
N GLY A 91 -13.62 4.14 -17.23
CA GLY A 91 -14.62 5.18 -16.95
C GLY A 91 -14.31 6.08 -15.75
N SER A 92 -13.16 5.89 -15.09
CA SER A 92 -12.64 6.85 -14.11
C SER A 92 -12.30 8.20 -14.75
N GLU A 93 -12.28 9.27 -13.95
CA GLU A 93 -11.96 10.62 -14.43
C GLU A 93 -10.53 10.73 -15.00
N ALA A 94 -9.59 9.97 -14.42
CA ALA A 94 -8.21 9.86 -14.87
C ALA A 94 -7.88 8.42 -15.25
N GLU A 95 -6.92 8.24 -16.15
CA GLU A 95 -6.43 6.93 -16.59
C GLU A 95 -5.58 6.22 -15.53
N TYR A 96 -4.98 6.99 -14.61
CA TYR A 96 -4.10 6.49 -13.56
C TYR A 96 -4.54 6.96 -12.18
N ILE A 97 -4.31 6.13 -11.16
CA ILE A 97 -4.71 6.38 -9.79
C ILE A 97 -3.68 5.78 -8.81
N SER A 98 -3.52 6.42 -7.65
CA SER A 98 -2.75 5.81 -6.56
C SER A 98 -3.59 4.74 -5.86
N HIS A 99 -2.95 3.71 -5.29
CA HIS A 99 -3.65 2.71 -4.49
C HIS A 99 -4.42 3.35 -3.33
N PHE A 100 -3.82 4.39 -2.73
CA PHE A 100 -4.43 5.14 -1.64
C PHE A 100 -5.72 5.87 -2.07
N ASP A 101 -5.71 6.55 -3.22
CA ASP A 101 -6.90 7.23 -3.71
C ASP A 101 -7.97 6.24 -4.18
N MET A 102 -7.57 5.13 -4.80
CA MET A 102 -8.48 4.03 -5.13
C MET A 102 -9.18 3.50 -3.88
N TYR A 103 -8.43 3.28 -2.79
CA TYR A 103 -8.98 2.83 -1.52
C TYR A 103 -9.97 3.83 -0.93
N ARG A 104 -9.67 5.14 -0.98
CA ARG A 104 -10.58 6.21 -0.54
C ARG A 104 -11.84 6.33 -1.40
N GLN A 105 -11.73 6.11 -2.71
CA GLN A 105 -12.91 6.03 -3.59
C GLN A 105 -13.81 4.87 -3.16
N SER A 106 -13.24 3.68 -2.91
CA SER A 106 -14.00 2.53 -2.40
C SER A 106 -14.65 2.81 -1.03
N MET A 107 -13.95 3.50 -0.13
CA MET A 107 -14.53 3.96 1.15
C MET A 107 -15.76 4.85 0.92
N SER A 108 -15.65 5.83 0.02
CA SER A 108 -16.72 6.75 -0.34
C SER A 108 -17.92 6.00 -0.93
N GLU A 109 -17.69 5.08 -1.86
CA GLU A 109 -18.72 4.28 -2.54
C GLU A 109 -19.57 3.48 -1.55
N ILE A 110 -18.94 2.92 -0.51
CA ILE A 110 -19.67 2.17 0.51
C ILE A 110 -20.22 3.05 1.63
N GLY A 111 -19.92 4.35 1.67
CA GLY A 111 -20.33 5.28 2.72
C GLY A 111 -19.58 5.11 4.04
N ALA A 112 -18.29 4.78 3.99
CA ALA A 112 -17.39 4.84 5.14
C ALA A 112 -16.97 6.30 5.43
N ASP A 113 -16.66 6.62 6.69
CA ASP A 113 -16.21 7.95 7.06
C ASP A 113 -14.76 8.22 6.59
N LEU A 114 -14.57 9.31 5.85
CA LEU A 114 -13.27 9.76 5.38
C LEU A 114 -12.67 10.87 6.25
N GLY A 115 -13.43 11.42 7.20
CA GLY A 115 -13.01 12.57 8.00
C GLY A 115 -11.67 12.34 8.70
N GLY A 116 -11.54 11.23 9.41
CA GLY A 116 -10.34 10.92 10.18
C GLY A 116 -9.05 10.83 9.34
N ILE A 117 -9.12 10.24 8.15
CA ILE A 117 -7.94 10.14 7.27
C ILE A 117 -7.66 11.44 6.53
N ASN A 118 -8.71 12.17 6.12
CA ASN A 118 -8.56 13.46 5.46
C ASN A 118 -7.90 14.48 6.41
N ASP A 119 -8.38 14.55 7.65
CA ASP A 119 -7.80 15.43 8.67
C ASP A 119 -6.35 15.05 8.96
N PHE A 120 -6.05 13.75 9.07
CA PHE A 120 -4.69 13.26 9.27
C PHE A 120 -3.74 13.72 8.16
N ILE A 121 -4.12 13.54 6.89
CA ILE A 121 -3.28 13.92 5.74
C ILE A 121 -3.08 15.43 5.65
N ASN A 122 -4.06 16.23 6.05
CA ASN A 122 -3.90 17.68 6.09
C ASN A 122 -2.89 18.15 7.16
N CYS A 123 -2.53 17.28 8.12
CA CYS A 123 -1.60 17.61 9.20
C CYS A 123 -0.16 17.09 8.98
N VAL A 124 0.06 16.18 8.02
CA VAL A 124 1.40 15.66 7.68
C VAL A 124 2.06 16.48 6.56
#